data_AF-A0A376BCC8-F1
#
_entry.id   AF-A0A376BCC8-F1
#
_cell.length_a   1.000
_cell.length_b   1.000
_cell.length_c   1.000
_cell.angle_alpha   90.00
_cell.angle_beta   90.00
_cell.angle_gamma   90.00
#
_symmetry.space_group_name_H-M   'P 1'
#
loop_
_entity.id
_entity.type
_entity.pdbx_description
1 polymer ?
#
loop_
_entity_poly.entity_id
_entity_poly.type
_entity_poly.pdbx_seq_one_letter_code
_entity_poly.pdbx_strand_id
1 'polypeptide(L)'
;MLTFEAINAIYEELLNNDKCNDLNFVVDPVFVATSGFQLTFDNPKNELIKQLCEKIFPHALLITPNLEESIDILEYFKEVAGNNNTFGIEDIGSVDDLISIAIELHKKVKTPNVLVKGGHCPWTTSNSKNITDVLYLSKENKIILFWCY
;
A
#
# COMPACT_ATOMS: atom_id res chain seq x y z
N MET A 1 3.44 -12.44 9.12
CA MET A 1 2.19 -11.88 8.57
C MET A 1 1.39 -11.28 9.71
N LEU A 2 0.80 -10.09 9.53
CA LEU A 2 -0.13 -9.50 10.51
C LEU A 2 -1.41 -10.35 10.56
N THR A 3 -1.71 -10.96 11.70
CA THR A 3 -2.98 -11.66 11.92
C THR A 3 -4.06 -10.67 12.36
N PHE A 4 -5.34 -11.06 12.35
CA PHE A 4 -6.42 -10.19 12.81
C PHE A 4 -6.32 -9.90 14.30
N GLU A 5 -5.90 -10.86 15.10
CA GLU A 5 -5.64 -10.69 16.53
C GLU A 5 -4.54 -9.66 16.75
N ALA A 6 -3.46 -9.74 15.96
CA ALA A 6 -2.38 -8.76 16.02
C ALA A 6 -2.85 -7.35 15.60
N ILE A 7 -3.63 -7.24 14.52
CA ILE A 7 -4.21 -5.96 14.08
C ILE A 7 -5.11 -5.37 15.16
N ASN A 8 -5.97 -6.18 15.77
CA ASN A 8 -6.87 -5.73 16.83
C ASN A 8 -6.08 -5.28 18.08
N ALA A 9 -5.10 -6.07 18.52
CA ALA A 9 -4.28 -5.71 19.67
C ALA A 9 -3.50 -4.40 19.43
N ILE A 10 -2.91 -4.24 18.23
CA ILE A 10 -2.22 -3.00 17.85
C ILE A 10 -3.21 -1.83 17.83
N TYR A 11 -4.38 -2.00 17.23
CA TYR A 11 -5.37 -0.93 17.14
C TYR A 11 -5.89 -0.51 18.52
N GLU A 12 -6.17 -1.47 19.42
CA GLU A 12 -6.56 -1.16 20.79
C GLU A 12 -5.48 -0.39 21.54
N GLU A 13 -4.20 -0.74 21.35
CA GLU A 13 -3.08 -0.02 21.96
C GLU A 13 -2.96 1.41 21.40
N LEU A 14 -3.10 1.58 20.08
CA LEU A 14 -3.08 2.89 19.42
C LEU A 14 -4.20 3.82 19.93
N LEU A 15 -5.35 3.28 20.31
CA LEU A 15 -6.49 4.06 20.81
C LEU A 15 -6.42 4.37 22.31
N ASN A 16 -5.88 3.46 23.12
CA ASN A 16 -6.00 3.54 24.58
C ASN A 16 -4.71 3.99 25.29
N ASN A 17 -3.57 4.01 24.59
CA ASN A 17 -2.30 4.41 25.18
C ASN A 17 -1.90 5.79 24.68
N ASP A 18 -1.95 6.80 25.56
CA ASP A 18 -1.55 8.18 25.22
C ASP A 18 -0.11 8.29 24.71
N LYS A 19 0.77 7.33 25.03
CA LYS A 19 2.14 7.27 24.49
C LYS A 19 2.18 6.98 22.99
N CYS A 20 1.11 6.43 22.44
CA CYS A 20 0.99 6.12 21.02
C CYS A 20 0.53 7.32 20.18
N ASN A 21 0.03 8.40 20.79
CA ASN A 21 -0.45 9.59 20.07
C ASN A 21 0.64 10.24 19.20
N ASP A 22 1.90 10.18 19.63
CA ASP A 22 3.06 10.73 18.91
C ASP A 22 3.92 9.63 18.25
N LEU A 23 3.42 8.39 18.19
CA LEU A 23 4.17 7.27 17.64
C LEU A 23 4.24 7.37 16.12
N ASN A 24 5.45 7.53 15.60
CA ASN A 24 5.73 7.39 14.18
C ASN A 24 6.10 5.94 13.86
N PHE A 25 5.23 5.23 13.15
CA PHE A 25 5.51 3.86 12.72
C PHE A 25 5.30 3.67 11.22
N VAL A 26 6.01 2.69 10.67
CA VAL A 26 5.97 2.31 9.25
C VAL A 26 5.27 0.97 9.12
N VAL A 27 4.40 0.82 8.13
CA VAL A 27 3.66 -0.42 7.88
C VAL A 27 4.05 -0.98 6.52
N ASP A 28 4.63 -2.19 6.52
CA ASP A 28 4.85 -2.98 5.31
C ASP A 28 3.72 -4.02 5.19
N PRO A 29 2.73 -3.82 4.33
CA PRO A 29 1.48 -4.57 4.36
C PRO A 29 1.60 -5.90 3.59
N VAL A 30 2.42 -6.81 4.09
CA VAL A 30 2.65 -8.11 3.46
C VAL A 30 1.43 -9.02 3.64
N PHE A 31 0.59 -9.09 2.59
CA PHE A 31 -0.59 -9.96 2.54
C PHE A 31 -0.75 -10.74 1.22
N VAL A 32 0.20 -10.63 0.30
CA VAL A 32 0.29 -11.45 -0.93
C VAL A 32 1.57 -12.28 -0.87
N ALA A 33 1.51 -13.61 -1.03
CA ALA A 33 2.74 -14.38 -1.29
C ALA A 33 3.02 -14.40 -2.78
N THR A 34 4.26 -14.09 -3.11
CA THR A 34 4.92 -14.17 -4.42
C THR A 34 4.94 -15.57 -5.07
N SER A 35 4.16 -16.53 -4.57
CA SER A 35 3.99 -17.88 -5.14
C SER A 35 2.55 -18.21 -5.54
N GLY A 36 1.63 -17.24 -5.52
CA GLY A 36 0.21 -17.47 -5.80
C GLY A 36 -0.54 -18.19 -4.67
N PHE A 37 0.11 -18.41 -3.53
CA PHE A 37 -0.55 -18.90 -2.32
C PHE A 37 -1.14 -17.73 -1.54
N GLN A 38 -2.41 -17.84 -1.19
CA GLN A 38 -3.05 -16.89 -0.29
C GLN A 38 -2.39 -17.02 1.10
N LEU A 39 -1.69 -16.00 1.57
CA LEU A 39 -0.98 -16.03 2.87
C LEU A 39 -1.95 -16.16 4.05
N THR A 40 -3.23 -15.85 3.84
CA THR A 40 -4.30 -15.94 4.82
C THR A 40 -5.10 -17.24 4.62
N PHE A 41 -4.64 -18.33 5.22
CA PHE A 41 -5.34 -19.63 5.17
C PHE A 41 -6.73 -19.60 5.86
N ASP A 42 -6.93 -18.68 6.81
CA ASP A 42 -8.14 -18.63 7.64
C ASP A 42 -9.08 -17.44 7.32
N ASN A 43 -8.66 -16.48 6.49
CA ASN A 43 -9.43 -15.25 6.25
C ASN A 43 -9.37 -14.79 4.77
N PRO A 44 -10.44 -14.21 4.22
CA PRO A 44 -10.41 -13.62 2.88
C PRO A 44 -9.43 -12.44 2.82
N LYS A 45 -8.65 -12.35 1.74
CA LYS A 45 -7.71 -11.25 1.47
C LYS A 45 -8.35 -9.87 1.65
N ASN A 46 -9.58 -9.70 1.15
CA ASN A 46 -10.31 -8.43 1.23
C ASN A 46 -10.63 -8.02 2.68
N GLU A 47 -10.85 -8.98 3.59
CA GLU A 47 -11.08 -8.66 4.99
C GLU A 47 -9.78 -8.22 5.67
N LEU A 48 -8.62 -8.81 5.35
CA LEU A 48 -7.33 -8.31 5.86
C LEU A 48 -7.01 -6.90 5.38
N ILE A 49 -7.19 -6.65 4.08
CA ILE A 49 -7.00 -5.32 3.48
C ILE A 49 -7.93 -4.31 4.17
N LYS A 50 -9.20 -4.66 4.36
CA LYS A 50 -10.16 -3.83 5.10
C LYS A 50 -9.66 -3.49 6.50
N GLN A 51 -9.27 -4.49 7.29
CA GLN A 51 -8.80 -4.26 8.67
C GLN A 51 -7.58 -3.34 8.69
N LEU A 52 -6.63 -3.53 7.78
CA LEU A 52 -5.46 -2.65 7.65
C LEU A 52 -5.85 -1.21 7.27
N CYS A 53 -6.73 -1.05 6.27
CA CYS A 53 -7.19 0.24 5.78
C CYS A 53 -8.01 1.02 6.83
N GLU A 54 -8.82 0.33 7.62
CA GLU A 54 -9.69 0.95 8.61
C GLU A 54 -8.97 1.22 9.94
N LYS A 55 -8.06 0.34 10.37
CA LYS A 55 -7.49 0.37 11.72
C LYS A 55 -6.02 0.76 11.80
N ILE A 56 -5.21 0.45 10.79
CA ILE A 56 -3.75 0.55 10.90
C ILE A 56 -3.20 1.69 10.05
N PHE A 57 -3.52 1.72 8.76
CA PHE A 57 -2.99 2.72 7.83
C PHE A 57 -3.28 4.19 8.23
N PRO A 58 -4.47 4.54 8.76
CA PRO A 58 -4.75 5.92 9.17
C PRO A 58 -3.84 6.44 10.29
N HIS A 59 -3.21 5.54 11.05
CA HIS A 59 -2.32 5.86 12.16
C HIS A 59 -0.84 5.78 11.79
N ALA A 60 -0.50 5.15 10.67
CA ALA A 60 0.89 5.00 10.24
C ALA A 60 1.49 6.34 9.78
N LEU A 61 2.79 6.52 9.97
CA LEU A 61 3.53 7.61 9.34
C LEU A 61 3.77 7.33 7.85
N LEU A 62 4.03 6.07 7.50
CA LEU A 62 4.37 5.64 6.15
C LEU A 62 3.85 4.22 5.93
N ILE A 63 3.24 3.97 4.78
CA ILE A 63 3.02 2.61 4.28
C ILE A 63 3.94 2.30 3.11
N THR A 64 4.39 1.04 3.00
CA THR A 64 5.36 0.61 1.98
C THR A 64 4.88 -0.55 1.10
N PRO A 65 3.65 -0.51 0.51
CA PRO A 65 3.16 -1.60 -0.32
C PRO A 65 4.04 -1.79 -1.56
N ASN A 66 4.18 -3.03 -2.03
CA ASN A 66 4.64 -3.30 -3.39
C ASN A 66 3.52 -2.99 -4.41
N LEU A 67 3.84 -3.08 -5.71
CA LEU A 67 2.87 -2.76 -6.77
C LEU A 67 1.61 -3.66 -6.73
N GLU A 68 1.78 -4.96 -6.50
CA GLU A 68 0.66 -5.91 -6.39
C GLU A 68 -0.25 -5.54 -5.19
N GLU A 69 0.35 -5.35 -4.01
CA GLU A 69 -0.34 -4.92 -2.79
C GLU A 69 -1.03 -3.56 -2.98
N SER A 70 -0.43 -2.65 -3.73
CA SER A 70 -0.99 -1.33 -4.04
C SER A 70 -2.27 -1.45 -4.86
N ILE A 71 -2.27 -2.30 -5.89
CA ILE A 71 -3.42 -2.55 -6.75
C ILE A 71 -4.54 -3.21 -5.94
N ASP A 72 -4.21 -4.20 -5.11
CA ASP A 72 -5.18 -4.89 -4.25
C ASP A 72 -5.92 -3.93 -3.31
N ILE A 73 -5.18 -2.98 -2.71
CA ILE A 73 -5.77 -1.95 -1.84
C ILE A 73 -6.73 -1.07 -2.65
N LEU A 74 -6.31 -0.63 -3.84
CA LEU A 74 -7.14 0.22 -4.70
C LEU A 74 -8.38 -0.52 -5.23
N GLU A 75 -8.25 -1.80 -5.57
CA GLU A 75 -9.35 -2.67 -5.99
C GLU A 75 -10.37 -2.83 -4.87
N TYR A 76 -9.92 -3.10 -3.63
CA TYR A 76 -10.80 -3.11 -2.47
C TYR A 76 -11.64 -1.82 -2.34
N PHE A 77 -11.03 -0.64 -2.51
CA PHE A 77 -11.78 0.62 -2.45
C PHE A 77 -12.72 0.82 -3.64
N LYS A 78 -12.44 0.23 -4.81
CA LYS A 78 -13.35 0.26 -5.97
C LYS A 78 -14.55 -0.65 -5.76
N GLU A 79 -14.34 -1.86 -5.26
CA GLU A 79 -15.39 -2.80 -4.89
C GLU A 79 -16.35 -2.18 -3.88
N VAL A 80 -15.82 -1.58 -2.80
CA VAL A 80 -16.62 -0.89 -1.77
C VAL A 80 -17.40 0.30 -2.34
N ALA A 81 -16.86 0.97 -3.38
CA ALA A 81 -17.54 2.06 -4.08
C ALA A 81 -18.53 1.60 -5.15
N GLY A 82 -18.69 0.29 -5.38
CA GLY A 82 -19.56 -0.26 -6.43
C GLY A 82 -19.07 -0.01 -7.86
N ASN A 83 -17.76 0.20 -8.05
CA ASN A 83 -17.16 0.40 -9.36
C ASN A 83 -16.60 -0.93 -9.89
N ASN A 84 -17.09 -1.36 -11.05
CA ASN A 84 -16.73 -2.64 -11.67
C ASN A 84 -15.62 -2.54 -12.73
N ASN A 85 -14.97 -1.38 -12.87
CA ASN A 85 -13.84 -1.23 -13.78
C ASN A 85 -12.61 -1.94 -13.21
N THR A 86 -12.09 -2.91 -13.97
CA THR A 86 -10.84 -3.59 -13.66
C THR A 86 -9.66 -2.64 -13.87
N PHE A 87 -8.68 -2.68 -12.96
CA PHE A 87 -7.40 -1.98 -13.08
C PHE A 87 -6.32 -2.93 -12.62
N GLY A 88 -5.44 -3.31 -13.53
CA GLY A 88 -4.43 -4.32 -13.30
C GLY A 88 -3.01 -3.79 -13.45
N ILE A 89 -2.04 -4.67 -13.24
CA ILE A 89 -0.60 -4.36 -13.43
C ILE A 89 -0.32 -4.00 -14.90
N GLU A 90 -1.05 -4.60 -15.82
CA GLU A 90 -0.99 -4.36 -17.26
C GLU A 90 -1.34 -2.93 -17.68
N ASP A 91 -2.06 -2.18 -16.84
CA ASP A 91 -2.42 -0.78 -17.09
C ASP A 91 -1.31 0.20 -16.67
N ILE A 92 -0.23 -0.30 -16.06
CA ILE A 92 0.87 0.52 -15.53
C ILE A 92 2.05 0.46 -16.50
N GLY A 93 2.29 1.57 -17.21
CA GLY A 93 3.30 1.65 -18.27
C GLY A 93 4.42 2.66 -18.02
N SER A 94 4.31 3.46 -16.96
CA SER A 94 5.21 4.59 -16.72
C SER A 94 5.42 4.90 -15.23
N VAL A 95 6.46 5.69 -14.93
CA VAL A 95 6.68 6.24 -13.59
C VAL A 95 5.52 7.13 -13.15
N ASP A 96 4.88 7.83 -14.08
CA ASP A 96 3.73 8.71 -13.79
C ASP A 96 2.51 7.91 -13.32
N ASP A 97 2.34 6.68 -13.79
CA ASP A 97 1.31 5.77 -13.30
C ASP A 97 1.60 5.36 -11.85
N LEU A 98 2.85 5.05 -11.50
CA LEU A 98 3.24 4.75 -10.10
C LEU A 98 3.05 5.96 -9.18
N ILE A 99 3.37 7.17 -9.66
CA ILE A 99 3.11 8.42 -8.94
C ILE A 99 1.60 8.57 -8.68
N SER A 100 0.79 8.33 -9.70
CA SER A 100 -0.67 8.39 -9.60
C SER A 100 -1.20 7.39 -8.57
N ILE A 101 -0.67 6.18 -8.54
CA ILE A 101 -0.99 5.14 -7.54
C ILE A 101 -0.63 5.61 -6.13
N ALA A 102 0.58 6.14 -5.91
CA ALA A 102 1.00 6.60 -4.59
C ALA A 102 0.09 7.72 -4.04
N ILE A 103 -0.30 8.65 -4.91
CA ILE A 103 -1.24 9.74 -4.58
C ILE A 103 -2.65 9.21 -4.33
N GLU A 104 -3.15 8.29 -5.16
CA GLU A 104 -4.46 7.66 -5.01
C GLU A 104 -4.54 6.89 -3.69
N LEU A 105 -3.52 6.07 -3.38
CA LEU A 105 -3.41 5.32 -2.13
C LEU A 105 -3.47 6.25 -0.92
N HIS A 106 -2.66 7.32 -0.91
CA HIS A 106 -2.69 8.31 0.16
C HIS A 106 -4.12 8.82 0.43
N LYS A 107 -4.86 9.19 -0.63
CA LYS A 107 -6.24 9.68 -0.50
C LYS A 107 -7.19 8.63 0.10
N LYS A 108 -6.98 7.36 -0.23
CA LYS A 108 -7.86 6.26 0.21
C LYS A 108 -7.55 5.79 1.63
N VAL A 109 -6.27 5.53 1.92
CA VAL A 109 -5.82 4.94 3.20
C VAL A 109 -5.55 5.98 4.29
N LYS A 110 -5.54 7.27 3.94
CA LYS A 110 -5.37 8.42 4.85
C LYS A 110 -4.03 8.43 5.60
N THR A 111 -3.03 7.70 5.13
CA THR A 111 -1.65 7.77 5.63
C THR A 111 -0.93 8.97 5.02
N PRO A 112 -0.20 9.80 5.80
CA PRO A 112 0.47 10.99 5.28
C PRO A 112 1.55 10.70 4.22
N ASN A 113 2.20 9.54 4.27
CA ASN A 113 3.26 9.19 3.32
C ASN A 113 3.03 7.77 2.75
N VAL A 114 3.33 7.58 1.47
CA VAL A 114 3.19 6.30 0.77
C VAL A 114 4.42 6.05 -0.07
N LEU A 115 5.10 4.92 0.17
CA LEU A 115 6.20 4.41 -0.67
C LEU A 115 5.68 3.21 -1.45
N VAL A 116 5.36 3.42 -2.73
CA VAL A 116 5.03 2.33 -3.65
C VAL A 116 6.34 1.71 -4.12
N LYS A 117 6.60 0.46 -3.72
CA LYS A 117 7.75 -0.30 -4.21
C LYS A 117 7.41 -0.82 -5.61
N GLY A 118 8.12 -0.35 -6.63
CA GLY A 118 7.78 -0.60 -8.04
C GLY A 118 7.96 -2.06 -8.47
N GLY A 119 8.70 -2.86 -7.69
CA GLY A 119 8.93 -4.28 -7.99
C GLY A 119 9.52 -4.48 -9.40
N HIS A 120 9.18 -5.59 -10.07
CA HIS A 120 9.63 -5.89 -11.43
C HIS A 120 8.85 -5.17 -12.54
N CYS A 121 8.15 -4.06 -12.24
CA CYS A 121 7.35 -3.35 -13.23
C CYS A 121 8.25 -2.92 -14.42
N PRO A 122 8.07 -3.51 -15.61
CA PRO A 122 9.02 -3.37 -16.68
C PRO A 122 8.61 -2.18 -17.56
N TRP A 123 8.92 -0.94 -17.17
CA TRP A 123 8.95 0.12 -18.16
C TRP A 123 10.36 0.24 -18.76
N THR A 124 10.40 0.30 -20.08
CA THR A 124 11.63 0.37 -20.85
C THR A 124 11.98 1.83 -21.07
N THR A 125 13.04 2.30 -20.41
CA THR A 125 13.77 3.48 -20.88
C THR A 125 14.95 2.95 -21.66
N SER A 126 14.90 3.04 -22.99
CA SER A 126 16.06 2.81 -23.87
C SER A 126 16.89 1.55 -23.52
N ASN A 127 16.30 0.36 -23.66
CA ASN A 127 16.92 -0.97 -23.51
C ASN A 127 17.28 -1.47 -22.09
N SER A 128 16.95 -0.78 -21.00
CA SER A 128 17.04 -1.35 -19.63
C SER A 128 15.67 -1.46 -18.96
N LYS A 129 15.43 -2.57 -18.25
CA LYS A 129 14.32 -2.68 -17.28
C LYS A 129 14.77 -1.92 -16.04
N ASN A 130 14.12 -0.80 -15.73
CA ASN A 130 14.43 -0.02 -14.55
C ASN A 130 13.41 -0.34 -13.46
N ILE A 131 13.90 -0.56 -12.24
CA ILE A 131 13.05 -0.69 -11.05
C ILE A 131 13.04 0.68 -10.38
N THR A 132 11.87 1.24 -10.08
CA THR A 132 11.77 2.52 -9.36
C THR A 132 10.71 2.44 -8.29
N ASP A 133 11.10 2.87 -7.09
CA ASP A 133 10.15 3.08 -6.00
C ASP A 133 9.75 4.55 -5.95
N VAL A 134 8.48 4.80 -5.63
CA VAL A 134 7.90 6.14 -5.59
C VAL A 134 7.45 6.45 -4.18
N LEU A 135 8.06 7.45 -3.56
CA LEU A 135 7.61 8.01 -2.29
C LEU A 135 6.83 9.30 -2.53
N TYR A 136 5.58 9.32 -2.08
CA TYR A 136 4.77 10.52 -1.99
C TYR A 136 4.72 11.01 -0.54
N LEU A 137 5.14 12.27 -0.34
CA LEU A 137 5.07 13.00 0.92
C LEU A 137 3.94 14.03 0.83
N SER A 138 2.78 13.74 1.46
CA SER A 138 1.58 14.58 1.25
C SER A 138 1.68 15.97 1.86
N LYS A 139 2.38 16.13 2.99
CA LYS A 139 2.51 17.43 3.68
C LYS A 139 3.25 18.46 2.83
N GLU A 140 4.27 18.02 2.10
CA GLU A 140 5.08 18.84 1.20
C GLU A 140 4.59 18.79 -0.26
N ASN A 141 3.57 17.96 -0.55
CA ASN A 141 3.15 17.61 -1.91
C ASN A 141 4.35 17.25 -2.80
N LYS A 142 5.25 16.40 -2.28
CA LYS A 142 6.55 16.11 -2.87
C LYS A 142 6.63 14.64 -3.30
N ILE A 143 7.19 14.42 -4.48
CA ILE A 143 7.54 13.10 -5.01
C ILE A 143 9.05 12.89 -4.89
N ILE A 144 9.45 11.71 -4.43
CA ILE A 144 10.85 11.25 -4.41
C ILE A 144 10.91 9.92 -5.15
N LEU A 145 11.77 9.85 -6.16
CA LEU A 145 12.00 8.65 -6.96
C LEU A 145 13.29 7.97 -6.50
N PHE A 146 13.22 6.67 -6.25
CA PHE A 146 14.37 5.84 -5.93
C PHE A 146 14.64 4.89 -7.08
N TRP A 147 15.73 5.13 -7.82
CA TRP A 147 16.14 4.30 -8.94
C TRP A 147 17.00 3.14 -8.43
N CYS A 148 16.55 1.91 -8.67
CA CYS A 148 17.33 0.70 -8.42
C CYS A 148 18.04 0.29 -9.72
N TYR A 149 19.37 0.41 -9.73
CA TYR A 149 20.27 0.04 -10.84
C TYR A 149 20.71 -1.42 -10.74
#